data_AF-A0A1I3TRU9-F1
#
_entry.id   AF-A0A1I3TRU9-F1
#
_cell.length_a   1.000
_cell.length_b   1.000
_cell.length_c   1.000
_cell.angle_alpha   90.00
_cell.angle_beta   90.00
_cell.angle_gamma   90.00
#
_symmetry.space_group_name_H-M   'P 1'
#
loop_
_entity.id
_entity.type
_entity.pdbx_description
1 polymer ?
#
loop_
_entity_poly.entity_id
_entity_poly.type
_entity_poly.pdbx_seq_one_letter_code
_entity_poly.pdbx_strand_id
1 'polypeptide(L)' 'MDVSFKFEQLVQFRAPIGLSEAIDAAARRKCQSKSEYLRQSVIVRLEADGIDPRQFAGAA' A
#
# COMPACT_ATOMS: atom_id res chain seq x y z
N MET A 1 -18.95 5.39 -8.94
CA MET A 1 -18.55 6.73 -8.46
C MET A 1 -17.05 6.70 -8.26
N ASP A 2 -16.31 7.33 -9.18
CA ASP A 2 -14.86 7.54 -9.07
C ASP A 2 -14.58 8.48 -7.89
N VAL A 3 -14.29 7.88 -6.74
CA VAL A 3 -13.63 8.63 -5.68
C VAL A 3 -12.19 8.78 -6.14
N SER A 4 -11.89 9.89 -6.80
CA SER A 4 -10.51 10.30 -7.09
C SER A 4 -9.77 10.47 -5.76
N PHE A 5 -9.29 9.38 -5.19
CA PHE A 5 -8.35 9.41 -4.08
C PHE A 5 -7.08 10.07 -4.61
N LYS A 6 -6.91 11.35 -4.30
CA LYS A 6 -5.61 12.00 -4.46
C LYS A 6 -4.69 11.33 -3.44
N PHE A 7 -3.71 10.59 -3.94
CA PHE A 7 -2.64 10.06 -3.10
C PHE A 7 -1.70 11.21 -2.76
N GLU A 8 -2.05 11.98 -1.74
CA GLU A 8 -1.41 13.26 -1.39
C GLU A 8 -0.07 13.10 -0.65
N GLN A 9 0.22 11.90 -0.14
CA GLN A 9 1.40 11.64 0.68
C GLN A 9 2.25 10.50 0.12
N LEU A 10 3.57 10.69 0.13
CA LEU A 10 4.56 9.68 -0.20
C LEU A 10 5.11 9.06 1.07
N VAL A 11 4.97 7.74 1.21
CA VAL A 11 5.55 6.97 2.32
C VAL A 11 6.90 6.41 1.88
N GLN A 12 7.98 6.83 2.54
CA GLN A 12 9.34 6.35 2.27
C GLN A 12 9.84 5.49 3.44
N PHE A 13 10.48 4.37 3.13
CA PHE A 13 11.09 3.49 4.13
C PHE A 13 12.39 2.89 3.59
N ARG A 14 13.26 2.41 4.49
CA ARG A 14 14.48 1.68 4.13
C ARG A 14 14.12 0.23 3.81
N ALA A 15 14.63 -0.26 2.68
CA ALA A 15 14.34 -1.60 2.18
C ALA A 15 15.62 -2.44 2.02
N PRO A 16 15.56 -3.76 2.21
CA PRO A 16 16.64 -4.67 1.83
C PRO A 16 16.81 -4.71 0.30
N ILE A 17 18.00 -5.11 -0.13
CA ILE A 17 18.31 -5.31 -1.56
C ILE A 17 17.33 -6.32 -2.15
N GLY A 18 16.75 -6.02 -3.32
CA GLY A 18 15.83 -6.92 -4.02
C GLY A 18 14.35 -6.77 -3.66
N LEU A 19 14.00 -5.96 -2.64
CA LEU A 19 12.60 -5.83 -2.23
C LEU A 19 11.72 -5.18 -3.32
N SER A 20 12.26 -4.18 -4.03
CA SER A 20 11.53 -3.49 -5.10
C SER A 20 11.16 -4.44 -6.25
N GLU A 21 12.08 -5.33 -6.59
CA GLU A 21 11.96 -6.36 -7.62
C GLU A 21 10.97 -7.45 -7.19
N ALA A 22 11.02 -7.86 -5.91
CA ALA A 22 10.07 -8.81 -5.34
C ALA A 22 8.63 -8.25 -5.36
N ILE A 23 8.46 -6.98 -4.97
CA ILE A 23 7.18 -6.27 -5.06
C ILE A 23 6.70 -6.21 -6.51
N ASP A 24 7.59 -5.92 -7.46
CA ASP A 24 7.27 -5.88 -8.89
C ASP A 24 6.75 -7.21 -9.41
N ALA A 25 7.46 -8.30 -9.08
CA ALA A 25 7.06 -9.64 -9.48
C ALA A 25 5.70 -10.02 -8.88
N ALA A 26 5.45 -9.66 -7.62
CA ALA A 26 4.18 -9.93 -6.96
C ALA A 26 3.02 -9.11 -7.53
N ALA A 27 3.23 -7.82 -7.80
CA ALA A 27 2.24 -6.94 -8.40
C ALA A 27 1.83 -7.41 -9.80
N ARG A 28 2.82 -7.81 -10.63
CA ARG A 28 2.56 -8.38 -11.97
C ARG A 28 1.70 -9.64 -11.93
N ARG A 29 1.94 -10.54 -10.98
CA ARG A 29 1.13 -11.76 -10.81
C ARG A 29 -0.33 -11.46 -10.48
N LYS A 30 -0.63 -10.29 -9.91
CA LYS A 30 -1.98 -9.84 -9.57
C LYS A 30 -2.57 -8.86 -10.58
N CYS A 31 -1.86 -8.55 -11.68
CA CYS A 31 -2.24 -7.51 -12.63
C CYS A 31 -2.45 -6.13 -11.99
N GLN A 32 -1.65 -5.81 -10.97
CA GLN A 32 -1.71 -4.55 -10.22
C GLN A 32 -0.49 -3.68 -10.50
N SER A 33 -0.63 -2.36 -10.28
CA SER A 33 0.54 -1.49 -10.15
C SER A 33 1.28 -1.79 -8.83
N LYS A 34 2.59 -1.47 -8.74
CA LYS A 34 3.34 -1.61 -7.48
C LYS A 34 2.65 -0.89 -6.31
N SER A 35 2.19 0.33 -6.55
CA SER A 35 1.55 1.16 -5.53
C SER A 35 0.22 0.59 -5.05
N GLU A 36 -0.58 0.03 -5.95
CA GLU A 36 -1.83 -0.65 -5.59
C GLU A 36 -1.56 -1.91 -4.80
N TYR A 37 -0.62 -2.75 -5.27
CA TYR A 37 -0.21 -3.96 -4.57
C TYR A 37 0.29 -3.65 -3.15
N LEU A 38 1.14 -2.63 -3.01
CA LEU A 38 1.66 -2.18 -1.70
C LEU A 38 0.54 -1.70 -0.78
N ARG A 39 -0.34 -0.79 -1.25
CA ARG A 39 -1.45 -0.29 -0.44
C ARG A 39 -2.33 -1.44 0.05
N GLN A 40 -2.74 -2.33 -0.86
CA GLN A 40 -3.57 -3.47 -0.49
C GLN A 40 -2.86 -4.38 0.52
N SER A 41 -1.59 -4.70 0.27
CA SER A 41 -0.82 -5.61 1.13
C SER A 41 -0.63 -5.04 2.54
N VAL A 42 -0.34 -3.73 2.64
CA VAL A 42 -0.18 -3.05 3.93
C VAL A 42 -1.52 -2.94 4.67
N ILE A 43 -2.60 -2.52 4.00
CA ILE A 43 -3.93 -2.40 4.63
C ILE A 43 -4.39 -3.76 5.17
N VAL A 44 -4.33 -4.81 4.35
CA VAL A 44 -4.73 -6.17 4.77
C VAL A 44 -3.91 -6.63 5.96
N ARG A 45 -2.61 -6.31 6.00
CA ARG A 45 -1.76 -6.70 7.12
C ARG A 45 -2.10 -5.94 8.40
N LEU A 46 -2.32 -4.62 8.30
CA LEU A 46 -2.73 -3.79 9.43
C LEU A 46 -4.07 -4.26 10.01
N GLU A 47 -5.05 -4.53 9.17
CA GLU A 47 -6.35 -5.07 9.59
C GLU A 47 -6.21 -6.42 10.31
N ALA A 48 -5.34 -7.31 9.81
CA ALA A 48 -5.04 -8.59 10.45
C ALA A 48 -4.32 -8.42 11.80
N ASP A 49 -3.54 -7.36 11.96
CA ASP A 49 -2.90 -6.98 13.23
C ASP A 49 -3.86 -6.19 14.16
N GLY A 50 -5.14 -6.02 13.77
CA GLY A 50 -6.16 -5.32 14.55
C GLY A 50 -6.10 -3.79 14.48
N ILE A 51 -5.31 -3.25 13.55
CA ILE A 51 -5.11 -1.81 13.34
C ILE A 51 -5.98 -1.38 12.17
N ASP A 52 -7.01 -0.57 12.41
CA ASP A 52 -7.83 0.01 11.33
C ASP A 52 -7.17 1.32 10.82
N PRO A 53 -6.63 1.36 9.59
CA PRO A 53 -5.98 2.56 9.04
C PRO A 53 -6.92 3.77 8.98
N ARG A 54 -8.24 3.55 8.91
CA ARG A 54 -9.24 4.62 8.87
C ARG A 54 -9.36 5.35 10.20
N GLN A 55 -8.98 4.73 11.31
CA GLN A 55 -8.92 5.39 12.62
C GLN A 55 -7.86 6.50 12.67
N PHE A 56 -6.85 6.41 11.81
CA PHE A 56 -5.79 7.42 11.66
C PHE A 56 -6.06 8.38 10.49
N ALA A 57 -7.12 8.15 9.72
CA ALA A 57 -7.61 9.08 8.71
C ALA A 57 -8.39 10.22 9.40
N GLY A 58 -7.69 10.99 10.25
CA GLY A 58 -8.24 12.11 11.00
C GLY A 58 -7.56 13.43 10.62
N ALA A 59 -8.34 14.35 10.05
CA ALA A 59 -8.10 15.78 9.79
C ALA A 59 -6.89 16.13 8.91
N ALA A 60 -7.07 16.03 7.59
CA ALA A 60 -6.43 16.94 6.65
C ALA A 60 -7.40 18.07 6.30
#